data_AF-A0A7M3NY00-F1
#
_entry.id   AF-A0A7M3NY00-F1
#
_cell.length_a   1.000
_cell.length_b   1.000
_cell.length_c   1.000
_cell.angle_alpha   90.00
_cell.angle_beta   90.00
_cell.angle_gamma   90.00
#
_symmetry.space_group_name_H-M   'P 1'
#
loop_
_entity.id
_entity.type
_entity.pdbx_description
1 polymer ?
#
loop_
_entity_poly.entity_id
_entity_poly.type
_entity_poly.pdbx_seq_one_letter_code
_entity_poly.pdbx_strand_id
1 'polypeptide(L)'
;MGHWWRAIGQCTDSELPTCSRSGESLNVTSLEVSQAPVARQQPQWGDPTQVKQVRDVLAALPPLVETESLNRLRGLLAGVAAGQAQVVQAGDCAEDPAECTAIDVERKTGLLNVLAGVMNAITHQPVVQVGRIGGQYAKPRSAPTEWVGGVEIPVYRGHMVNGPEPDPGARRPDPRRLLSGYRAASQVMANLGPTPRARIEPAVWTSHEALLLDYEIPMLRRDREGRLALTSTHWPWIGERTREVEGAHVSLLADVVNPVACKVGPRMTAADLLGLCARLDPEQEPGRLTLIARMGADATMDLLPPLVRAVRAAGHPVIWLVDPMHANTVTTAEGRKTRVVETIVQEVTAFQFAVRTAGGIPGGIHLETTPDDVTECVDARYGTDRIGDHYTTLCDPRLNPRQAVSVVSAWQTQMMMNRAEEEPCRV
;
A
#
# COMPACT_ATOMS: atom_id res chain seq x y z
N MET A 1 17.64 8.57 -36.81
CA MET A 1 17.41 9.82 -37.58
C MET A 1 15.98 9.73 -38.08
N GLY A 2 14.96 10.41 -37.58
CA GLY A 2 14.86 11.68 -36.88
C GLY A 2 13.75 12.47 -37.57
N HIS A 3 12.49 12.30 -37.19
CA HIS A 3 11.35 13.08 -37.70
C HIS A 3 10.09 12.91 -36.82
N TRP A 4 9.95 13.63 -35.70
CA TRP A 4 8.64 13.88 -35.03
C TRP A 4 8.65 15.19 -34.21
N TRP A 5 9.38 16.23 -34.64
CA TRP A 5 9.47 17.54 -33.97
C TRP A 5 8.96 18.71 -34.81
N ARG A 6 7.77 18.61 -35.40
CA ARG A 6 7.07 19.78 -35.99
C ARG A 6 5.55 19.61 -35.93
N ALA A 7 4.95 20.06 -34.83
CA ALA A 7 3.54 20.49 -34.79
C ALA A 7 3.23 21.28 -33.50
N ILE A 8 4.04 22.30 -33.18
CA ILE A 8 3.62 23.37 -32.27
C ILE A 8 4.17 24.67 -32.86
N GLY A 9 3.37 25.30 -33.70
CA GLY A 9 3.69 26.58 -34.31
C GLY A 9 2.46 27.11 -35.01
N GLN A 10 1.95 28.23 -34.52
CA GLN A 10 0.83 29.04 -35.02
C GLN A 10 -0.57 28.67 -34.46
N CYS A 11 -0.83 29.11 -33.24
CA CYS A 11 -2.12 29.72 -32.90
C CYS A 11 -1.83 31.12 -32.34
N THR A 12 -2.46 32.11 -32.96
CA THR A 12 -2.34 33.53 -32.69
C THR A 12 -3.04 33.93 -31.40
N ASP A 13 -2.44 34.87 -30.68
CA ASP A 13 -2.98 35.53 -29.48
C ASP A 13 -4.26 36.32 -29.80
N SER A 14 -5.43 35.72 -29.62
CA SER A 14 -6.65 36.41 -29.16
C SER A 14 -7.77 35.40 -28.89
N GLU A 15 -8.44 35.57 -27.75
CA GLU A 15 -9.66 34.85 -27.30
C GLU A 15 -9.43 33.56 -26.47
N LEU A 16 -8.86 33.72 -25.27
CA LEU A 16 -9.18 32.84 -24.13
C LEU A 16 -10.06 33.63 -23.14
N PRO A 17 -11.20 33.07 -22.67
CA PRO A 17 -12.05 33.74 -21.69
C PRO A 17 -11.32 33.83 -20.35
N THR A 18 -11.16 35.05 -19.85
CA THR A 18 -10.61 35.34 -18.52
C THR A 18 -11.56 34.83 -17.44
N CYS A 19 -11.26 33.66 -16.87
CA CYS A 19 -11.84 33.24 -15.59
C CYS A 19 -11.03 33.92 -14.47
N SER A 20 -11.48 35.09 -14.04
CA SER A 20 -11.00 35.72 -12.82
C SER A 20 -11.59 35.01 -11.59
N ARG A 21 -10.90 33.96 -11.14
CA ARG A 21 -10.95 33.58 -9.72
C ARG A 21 -9.58 33.86 -9.12
N SER A 22 -9.58 34.69 -8.09
CA SER A 22 -8.48 35.02 -7.21
C SER A 22 -7.67 33.77 -6.85
N GLY A 23 -6.56 33.56 -7.56
CA GLY A 23 -5.57 32.57 -7.23
C GLY A 23 -4.71 33.10 -6.09
N GLU A 24 -5.12 32.84 -4.86
CA GLU A 24 -4.15 32.74 -3.78
C GLU A 24 -3.25 31.54 -4.11
N SER A 25 -2.01 31.83 -4.51
CA SER A 25 -0.96 30.83 -4.60
C SER A 25 -0.78 30.19 -3.22
N LEU A 26 -1.28 28.96 -3.08
CA LEU A 26 -1.27 28.20 -1.84
C LEU A 26 0.17 27.93 -1.40
N ASN A 27 0.61 28.60 -0.34
CA ASN A 27 1.89 28.32 0.27
C ASN A 27 1.73 27.12 1.23
N VAL A 28 1.70 25.90 0.68
CA VAL A 28 1.63 24.62 1.42
C VAL A 28 2.94 24.31 2.18
N THR A 29 3.90 25.24 2.16
CA THR A 29 5.21 25.13 2.81
C THR A 29 5.20 25.32 4.33
N SER A 30 4.06 25.66 4.95
CA SER A 30 3.98 25.86 6.40
C SER A 30 3.57 24.61 7.20
N LEU A 31 3.75 23.41 6.66
CA LEU A 31 3.47 22.16 7.37
C LEU A 31 4.67 21.65 8.16
N GLU A 32 4.41 21.05 9.32
CA GLU A 32 5.39 20.39 10.20
C GLU A 32 6.25 19.35 9.46
N VAL A 33 5.78 18.82 8.33
CA VAL A 33 6.54 17.96 7.42
C VAL A 33 7.85 18.61 6.95
N SER A 34 7.90 19.94 6.84
CA SER A 34 9.11 20.70 6.51
C SER A 34 10.12 20.78 7.68
N GLN A 35 9.68 20.49 8.90
CA GLN A 35 10.48 20.51 10.13
C GLN A 35 10.90 19.11 10.59
N ALA A 36 10.35 18.05 10.00
CA ALA A 36 10.71 16.67 10.35
C ALA A 36 12.18 16.37 9.95
N PRO A 37 13.03 15.93 10.89
CA PRO A 37 14.48 15.93 10.69
C PRO A 37 14.99 14.84 9.73
N VAL A 38 14.21 13.78 9.49
CA VAL A 38 14.67 12.62 8.71
C VAL A 38 13.56 12.06 7.82
N ALA A 39 13.83 12.02 6.51
CA ALA A 39 13.05 11.28 5.52
C ALA A 39 13.90 10.15 4.94
N ARG A 40 13.69 8.91 5.42
CA ARG A 40 14.42 7.74 4.88
C ARG A 40 13.92 7.36 3.50
N GLN A 41 14.74 6.60 2.77
CA GLN A 41 14.41 6.00 1.48
C GLN A 41 14.07 6.99 0.34
N GLN A 42 14.30 8.30 0.54
CA GLN A 42 14.13 9.27 -0.54
C GLN A 42 15.22 9.07 -1.61
N PRO A 43 14.87 9.15 -2.90
CA PRO A 43 15.84 9.09 -3.97
C PRO A 43 16.74 10.34 -3.99
N GLN A 44 17.99 10.15 -4.38
CA GLN A 44 18.90 11.25 -4.64
C GLN A 44 18.65 11.78 -6.06
N TRP A 45 17.77 12.77 -6.16
CA TRP A 45 17.51 13.44 -7.43
C TRP A 45 18.76 14.20 -7.90
N GLY A 46 19.05 14.15 -9.20
CA GLY A 46 20.26 14.79 -9.75
C GLY A 46 20.17 16.32 -9.89
N ASP A 47 18.97 16.86 -10.14
CA ASP A 47 18.74 18.30 -10.40
C ASP A 47 17.61 18.84 -9.49
N PRO A 48 17.94 19.62 -8.43
CA PRO A 48 16.95 20.20 -7.53
C PRO A 48 15.97 21.16 -8.21
N THR A 49 16.39 21.87 -9.27
CA THR A 49 15.50 22.77 -10.02
C THR A 49 14.43 21.97 -10.75
N GLN A 50 14.80 20.83 -11.35
CA GLN A 50 13.85 19.92 -11.98
C GLN A 50 12.88 19.32 -10.97
N VAL A 51 13.33 18.94 -9.78
CA VAL A 51 12.47 18.43 -8.70
C VAL A 51 11.43 19.48 -8.30
N LYS A 52 11.85 20.74 -8.11
CA LYS A 52 10.94 21.84 -7.81
C LYS A 52 9.89 22.02 -8.91
N GLN A 53 10.30 22.03 -10.18
CA GLN A 53 9.36 22.17 -11.31
C GLN A 53 8.33 21.03 -11.34
N VAL A 54 8.77 19.78 -11.12
CA VAL A 54 7.87 18.63 -11.05
C VAL A 54 6.86 18.77 -9.90
N ARG A 55 7.32 19.20 -8.72
CA ARG A 55 6.46 19.43 -7.55
C ARG A 55 5.43 20.54 -7.81
N ASP A 56 5.85 21.64 -8.43
CA ASP A 56 4.97 22.74 -8.80
C ASP A 56 3.88 22.27 -9.78
N VAL A 57 4.24 21.42 -10.75
CA VAL A 57 3.27 20.80 -11.68
C VAL A 57 2.30 19.86 -10.93
N LEU A 58 2.79 18.95 -10.08
CA LEU A 58 1.94 18.04 -9.31
C LEU A 58 0.96 18.80 -8.40
N ALA A 59 1.40 19.90 -7.79
CA ALA A 59 0.55 20.74 -6.94
C ALA A 59 -0.59 21.40 -7.72
N ALA A 60 -0.40 21.68 -9.02
CA ALA A 60 -1.42 22.27 -9.89
C ALA A 60 -2.37 21.23 -10.53
N LEU A 61 -2.03 19.93 -10.50
CA LEU A 61 -2.85 18.89 -11.09
C LEU A 61 -4.08 18.55 -10.22
N PRO A 62 -5.17 18.00 -10.81
CA PRO A 62 -6.31 17.55 -10.04
C PRO A 62 -5.96 16.54 -8.94
N PRO A 63 -6.73 16.48 -7.84
CA PRO A 63 -6.62 15.37 -6.88
C PRO A 63 -6.96 14.03 -7.55
N LEU A 64 -6.33 12.94 -7.11
CA LEU A 64 -6.66 11.59 -7.59
C LEU A 64 -7.87 11.00 -6.86
N VAL A 65 -8.12 11.43 -5.62
CA VAL A 65 -9.28 11.03 -4.82
C VAL A 65 -10.02 12.24 -4.27
N GLU A 66 -11.34 12.11 -4.16
CA GLU A 66 -12.18 13.14 -3.57
C GLU A 66 -12.11 13.12 -2.03
N THR A 67 -11.98 14.28 -1.39
CA THR A 67 -11.92 14.34 0.08
C THR A 67 -13.19 13.81 0.75
N GLU A 68 -14.36 13.94 0.11
CA GLU A 68 -15.63 13.39 0.61
C GLU A 68 -15.63 11.86 0.73
N SER A 69 -14.84 11.15 -0.09
CA SER A 69 -14.80 9.69 -0.06
C SER A 69 -13.99 9.16 1.13
N LEU A 70 -13.06 9.96 1.67
CA LEU A 70 -12.23 9.60 2.82
C LEU A 70 -13.06 9.34 4.08
N ASN A 71 -14.06 10.17 4.36
CA ASN A 71 -14.96 9.99 5.50
C ASN A 71 -15.79 8.71 5.38
N ARG A 72 -16.19 8.34 4.15
CA ARG A 72 -16.89 7.07 3.90
C ARG A 72 -15.99 5.87 4.20
N LEU A 73 -14.74 5.89 3.70
CA LEU A 73 -13.79 4.82 4.00
C LEU A 73 -13.52 4.73 5.51
N ARG A 74 -13.32 5.86 6.20
CA ARG A 74 -13.16 5.87 7.66
C ARG A 74 -14.34 5.25 8.39
N GLY A 75 -15.57 5.55 7.98
CA GLY A 75 -16.77 4.91 8.56
C GLY A 75 -16.81 3.40 8.35
N LEU A 76 -16.43 2.92 7.16
CA LEU A 76 -16.31 1.48 6.89
C LEU A 76 -15.24 0.83 7.77
N LEU A 77 -14.07 1.47 7.89
CA LEU A 77 -12.97 1.00 8.72
C LEU A 77 -13.30 1.05 10.22
N ALA A 78 -14.13 2.00 10.67
CA ALA A 78 -14.65 1.99 12.05
C ALA A 78 -15.46 0.72 12.33
N GLY A 79 -16.26 0.25 11.36
CA GLY A 79 -16.94 -1.04 11.45
C GLY A 79 -15.98 -2.23 11.54
N VAL A 80 -14.85 -2.18 10.82
CA VAL A 80 -13.78 -3.19 10.92
C VAL A 80 -13.13 -3.18 12.31
N ALA A 81 -12.82 -1.99 12.84
CA ALA A 81 -12.26 -1.83 14.19
C ALA A 81 -13.20 -2.38 15.27
N ALA A 82 -14.51 -2.28 15.04
CA ALA A 82 -15.56 -2.86 15.90
C ALA A 82 -15.82 -4.36 15.67
N GLY A 83 -15.13 -5.00 14.72
CA GLY A 83 -15.33 -6.41 14.38
C GLY A 83 -16.63 -6.71 13.62
N GLN A 84 -17.24 -5.70 13.00
CA GLN A 84 -18.50 -5.78 12.24
C GLN A 84 -18.27 -5.94 10.72
N ALA A 85 -17.03 -5.80 10.25
CA ALA A 85 -16.63 -5.95 8.85
C ALA A 85 -15.19 -6.48 8.78
N GLN A 86 -14.79 -6.93 7.59
CA GLN A 86 -13.42 -7.36 7.29
C GLN A 86 -12.81 -6.49 6.19
N VAL A 87 -11.49 -6.55 6.04
CA VAL A 87 -10.72 -5.90 4.97
C VAL A 87 -10.02 -6.96 4.13
N VAL A 88 -10.10 -6.79 2.81
CA VAL A 88 -9.16 -7.41 1.89
C VAL A 88 -8.43 -6.27 1.17
N GLN A 89 -7.14 -6.12 1.49
CA GLN A 89 -6.23 -5.20 0.81
C GLN A 89 -5.27 -6.00 -0.06
N ALA A 90 -5.40 -5.94 -1.39
CA ALA A 90 -4.60 -6.77 -2.29
C ALA A 90 -4.29 -6.05 -3.62
N GLY A 91 -3.28 -6.52 -4.33
CA GLY A 91 -2.82 -5.97 -5.60
C GLY A 91 -1.30 -6.10 -5.74
N ASP A 92 -0.72 -5.39 -6.68
CA ASP A 92 0.68 -5.61 -7.05
C ASP A 92 1.66 -5.35 -5.90
N CYS A 93 2.83 -5.99 -6.00
CA CYS A 93 3.97 -5.54 -5.22
C CYS A 93 4.30 -4.12 -5.67
N ALA A 94 4.87 -3.94 -6.86
CA ALA A 94 5.02 -2.64 -7.53
C ALA A 94 4.18 -2.65 -8.80
N GLU A 95 3.35 -1.62 -9.00
CA GLU A 95 2.58 -1.49 -10.24
C GLU A 95 3.51 -1.14 -11.41
N ASP A 96 3.20 -1.67 -12.60
CA ASP A 96 3.73 -1.15 -13.86
C ASP A 96 2.78 -0.02 -14.36
N PRO A 97 3.27 1.23 -14.56
CA PRO A 97 2.47 2.31 -15.12
C PRO A 97 1.82 2.00 -16.48
N ALA A 98 2.31 1.01 -17.22
CA ALA A 98 1.71 0.56 -18.48
C ALA A 98 0.41 -0.23 -18.28
N GLU A 99 0.22 -0.86 -17.12
CA GLU A 99 -0.97 -1.66 -16.78
C GLU A 99 -2.09 -0.78 -16.20
N CYS A 100 -2.42 0.30 -16.90
CA CYS A 100 -3.42 1.28 -16.46
C CYS A 100 -4.66 1.34 -17.37
N THR A 101 -4.83 0.42 -18.33
CA THR A 101 -5.99 0.42 -19.23
C THR A 101 -7.25 -0.07 -18.50
N ALA A 102 -8.43 0.09 -19.13
CA ALA A 102 -9.68 -0.39 -18.56
C ALA A 102 -9.65 -1.91 -18.31
N ILE A 103 -9.08 -2.68 -19.24
CA ILE A 103 -8.93 -4.14 -19.13
C ILE A 103 -8.00 -4.50 -17.97
N ASP A 104 -6.87 -3.81 -17.83
CA ASP A 104 -5.92 -4.08 -16.74
C ASP A 104 -6.56 -3.84 -15.37
N VAL A 105 -7.25 -2.70 -15.23
CA VAL A 105 -7.95 -2.32 -14.00
C VAL A 105 -9.08 -3.31 -13.71
N GLU A 106 -9.87 -3.72 -14.69
CA GLU A 106 -10.94 -4.72 -14.54
C GLU A 106 -10.39 -6.08 -14.08
N ARG A 107 -9.26 -6.54 -14.65
CA ARG A 107 -8.63 -7.79 -14.22
C ARG A 107 -8.14 -7.72 -12.77
N LYS A 108 -7.49 -6.60 -12.38
CA LYS A 108 -6.99 -6.38 -11.01
C LYS A 108 -8.15 -6.30 -10.00
N THR A 109 -9.22 -5.57 -10.31
CA THR A 109 -10.39 -5.47 -9.43
C THR A 109 -11.23 -6.75 -9.42
N GLY A 110 -11.28 -7.49 -10.53
CA GLY A 110 -11.92 -8.80 -10.63
C GLY A 110 -11.30 -9.81 -9.65
N LEU A 111 -9.98 -9.88 -9.57
CA LEU A 111 -9.31 -10.70 -8.55
C LEU A 111 -9.65 -10.23 -7.14
N LEU A 112 -9.59 -8.92 -6.88
CA LEU A 112 -9.94 -8.36 -5.56
C LEU A 112 -11.38 -8.73 -5.14
N ASN A 113 -12.33 -8.65 -6.07
CA ASN A 113 -13.73 -9.05 -5.87
C ASN A 113 -13.87 -10.54 -5.51
N VAL A 114 -13.11 -11.42 -6.18
CA VAL A 114 -13.08 -12.86 -5.84
C VAL A 114 -12.59 -13.06 -4.41
N LEU A 115 -11.48 -12.43 -4.03
CA LEU A 115 -10.91 -12.56 -2.69
C LEU A 115 -11.87 -12.02 -1.62
N ALA A 116 -12.52 -10.89 -1.88
CA ALA A 116 -13.54 -10.32 -1.00
C ALA A 116 -14.76 -11.25 -0.86
N GLY A 117 -15.20 -11.87 -1.96
CA GLY A 117 -16.27 -12.86 -1.95
C GLY A 117 -15.95 -14.10 -1.10
N VAL A 118 -14.71 -14.60 -1.19
CA VAL A 118 -14.23 -15.72 -0.34
C VAL A 118 -14.23 -15.31 1.14
N MET A 119 -13.67 -14.13 1.48
CA MET A 119 -13.68 -13.61 2.85
C MET A 119 -15.11 -13.43 3.39
N ASN A 120 -16.02 -12.92 2.56
CA ASN A 120 -17.43 -12.75 2.92
C ASN A 120 -18.12 -14.11 3.16
N ALA A 121 -17.88 -15.10 2.30
CA ALA A 121 -18.47 -16.43 2.44
C ALA A 121 -18.04 -17.14 3.73
N ILE A 122 -16.80 -16.89 4.19
CA ILE A 122 -16.27 -17.46 5.43
C ILE A 122 -16.83 -16.74 6.65
N THR A 123 -16.82 -15.40 6.63
CA THR A 123 -17.09 -14.58 7.82
C THR A 123 -18.55 -14.18 7.98
N HIS A 124 -19.32 -14.21 6.89
CA HIS A 124 -20.66 -13.62 6.77
C HIS A 124 -20.70 -12.12 7.13
N GLN A 125 -19.56 -11.44 7.03
CA GLN A 125 -19.42 -10.01 7.31
C GLN A 125 -19.22 -9.21 6.02
N PRO A 126 -19.65 -7.93 5.97
CA PRO A 126 -19.25 -7.02 4.90
C PRO A 126 -17.72 -6.96 4.75
N VAL A 127 -17.24 -6.90 3.51
CA VAL A 127 -15.80 -6.83 3.22
C VAL A 127 -15.47 -5.52 2.52
N VAL A 128 -14.61 -4.72 3.14
CA VAL A 128 -14.02 -3.51 2.55
C VAL A 128 -12.93 -3.92 1.59
N GLN A 129 -13.12 -3.59 0.31
CA GLN A 129 -12.20 -3.97 -0.78
C GLN A 129 -11.22 -2.84 -1.07
N VAL A 130 -9.92 -3.13 -0.93
CA VAL A 130 -8.88 -2.12 -1.09
C VAL A 130 -7.80 -2.61 -2.06
N GLY A 131 -7.66 -1.94 -3.18
CA GLY A 131 -6.60 -2.19 -4.14
C GLY A 131 -5.28 -1.56 -3.70
N ARG A 132 -4.19 -2.31 -3.85
CA ARG A 132 -2.83 -1.75 -3.99
C ARG A 132 -2.67 -1.30 -5.44
N ILE A 133 -3.40 -0.25 -5.79
CA ILE A 133 -3.62 0.17 -7.17
C ILE A 133 -3.72 1.70 -7.26
N GLY A 134 -3.27 2.27 -8.37
CA GLY A 134 -3.37 3.70 -8.63
C GLY A 134 -2.35 4.55 -7.88
N GLY A 135 -1.18 4.02 -7.54
CA GLY A 135 -0.13 4.80 -6.86
C GLY A 135 1.07 4.00 -6.34
N GLN A 136 1.04 2.68 -6.38
CA GLN A 136 2.03 1.77 -5.81
C GLN A 136 3.28 1.59 -6.71
N TYR A 137 3.85 2.71 -7.16
CA TYR A 137 4.96 2.77 -8.12
C TYR A 137 6.34 3.00 -7.50
N ALA A 138 6.45 3.03 -6.16
CA ALA A 138 7.70 3.26 -5.45
C ALA A 138 7.99 2.12 -4.47
N LYS A 139 9.28 1.83 -4.26
CA LYS A 139 9.74 0.72 -3.41
C LYS A 139 10.93 1.09 -2.52
N PRO A 140 10.82 0.87 -1.18
CA PRO A 140 11.98 1.00 -0.32
C PRO A 140 12.92 -0.19 -0.54
N ARG A 141 14.24 0.02 -0.37
CA ARG A 141 15.24 -1.03 -0.62
C ARG A 141 16.17 -1.19 0.58
N SER A 142 16.60 -2.43 0.82
CA SER A 142 17.55 -2.78 1.89
C SER A 142 18.97 -2.32 1.57
N ALA A 143 19.36 -2.34 0.29
CA ALA A 143 20.63 -1.86 -0.21
C ALA A 143 20.40 -0.76 -1.26
N PRO A 144 21.29 0.24 -1.37
CA PRO A 144 21.18 1.31 -2.36
C PRO A 144 21.58 0.89 -3.79
N THR A 145 22.37 -0.17 -3.91
CA THR A 145 22.95 -0.69 -5.16
C THR A 145 22.73 -2.19 -5.28
N GLU A 146 22.92 -2.72 -6.49
CA GLU A 146 22.94 -4.15 -6.79
C GLU A 146 24.01 -4.47 -7.85
N TRP A 147 24.47 -5.72 -7.88
CA TRP A 147 25.46 -6.21 -8.85
C TRP A 147 24.75 -6.94 -9.98
N VAL A 148 24.91 -6.46 -11.21
CA VAL A 148 24.39 -7.12 -12.41
C VAL A 148 25.50 -7.24 -13.45
N GLY A 149 25.77 -8.46 -13.92
CA GLY A 149 26.81 -8.70 -14.93
C GLY A 149 28.21 -8.25 -14.50
N GLY A 150 28.51 -8.25 -13.20
CA GLY A 150 29.80 -7.78 -12.64
C GLY A 150 29.92 -6.27 -12.50
N VAL A 151 28.85 -5.50 -12.74
CA VAL A 151 28.81 -4.04 -12.54
C VAL A 151 27.88 -3.70 -11.39
N GLU A 152 28.34 -2.83 -10.48
CA GLU A 152 27.52 -2.26 -9.43
C GLU A 152 26.69 -1.09 -10.00
N ILE A 153 25.36 -1.19 -9.89
CA ILE A 153 24.42 -0.18 -10.39
C ILE A 153 23.42 0.22 -9.30
N PRO A 154 22.79 1.42 -9.38
CA PRO A 154 21.72 1.77 -8.47
C PRO A 154 20.57 0.77 -8.55
N VAL A 155 20.04 0.46 -7.38
CA VAL A 155 18.97 -0.50 -7.25
C VAL A 155 17.65 0.05 -7.83
N TYR A 156 16.79 -0.82 -8.36
CA TYR A 156 15.46 -0.42 -8.82
C TYR A 156 14.61 -0.01 -7.61
N ARG A 157 14.02 1.18 -7.66
CA ARG A 157 13.23 1.78 -6.56
C ARG A 157 11.78 2.02 -6.94
N GLY A 158 11.30 1.38 -8.01
CA GLY A 158 9.96 1.58 -8.55
C GLY A 158 9.95 2.57 -9.72
N HIS A 159 8.95 2.45 -10.60
CA HIS A 159 8.84 3.21 -11.84
C HIS A 159 8.79 4.73 -11.65
N MET A 160 8.34 5.21 -10.49
CA MET A 160 8.35 6.64 -10.12
C MET A 160 9.75 7.18 -9.80
N VAL A 161 10.75 6.30 -9.59
CA VAL A 161 12.14 6.68 -9.31
C VAL A 161 13.03 6.42 -10.52
N ASN A 162 13.11 5.18 -10.99
CA ASN A 162 14.01 4.76 -12.07
C ASN A 162 13.43 3.59 -12.88
N GLY A 163 14.12 3.20 -13.97
CA GLY A 163 13.71 2.09 -14.84
C GLY A 163 14.09 0.73 -14.26
N PRO A 164 13.33 -0.34 -14.56
CA PRO A 164 13.67 -1.69 -14.10
C PRO A 164 14.85 -2.32 -14.82
N GLU A 165 15.17 -1.85 -16.04
CA GLU A 165 16.24 -2.40 -16.86
C GLU A 165 17.57 -2.36 -16.10
N PRO A 166 18.37 -3.43 -16.11
CA PRO A 166 19.67 -3.48 -15.43
C PRO A 166 20.74 -2.70 -16.21
N ASP A 167 20.47 -1.42 -16.46
CA ASP A 167 21.33 -0.49 -17.19
C ASP A 167 21.63 0.73 -16.29
N PRO A 168 22.91 1.15 -16.14
CA PRO A 168 23.28 2.30 -15.31
C PRO A 168 22.50 3.59 -15.65
N GLY A 169 22.19 3.83 -16.92
CA GLY A 169 21.42 4.98 -17.37
C GLY A 169 19.95 4.89 -16.94
N ALA A 170 19.31 3.74 -17.20
CA ALA A 170 17.93 3.47 -16.79
C ALA A 170 17.76 3.53 -15.26
N ARG A 171 18.79 3.12 -14.49
CA ARG A 171 18.79 3.14 -13.02
C ARG A 171 19.02 4.51 -12.39
N ARG A 172 19.36 5.54 -13.17
CA ARG A 172 19.47 6.91 -12.66
C ARG A 172 18.09 7.44 -12.22
N PRO A 173 17.93 7.95 -10.98
CA PRO A 173 16.70 8.59 -10.55
C PRO A 173 16.32 9.78 -11.44
N ASP A 174 15.06 9.84 -11.87
CA ASP A 174 14.52 10.91 -12.72
C ASP A 174 13.20 11.43 -12.13
N PRO A 175 13.15 12.67 -11.59
CA PRO A 175 11.95 13.21 -10.97
C PRO A 175 10.78 13.36 -11.96
N ARG A 176 11.01 13.42 -13.27
CA ARG A 176 9.92 13.49 -14.26
C ARG A 176 9.04 12.22 -14.24
N ARG A 177 9.57 11.11 -13.72
CA ARG A 177 8.81 9.87 -13.52
C ARG A 177 7.68 10.01 -12.50
N LEU A 178 7.75 10.98 -11.58
CA LEU A 178 6.63 11.31 -10.69
C LEU A 178 5.39 11.76 -11.49
N LEU A 179 5.58 12.55 -12.55
CA LEU A 179 4.51 12.98 -13.45
C LEU A 179 3.96 11.81 -14.27
N SER A 180 4.83 10.90 -14.73
CA SER A 180 4.38 9.68 -15.43
C SER A 180 3.56 8.79 -14.50
N GLY A 181 4.00 8.62 -13.26
CA GLY A 181 3.26 7.88 -12.25
C GLY A 181 1.91 8.52 -11.91
N TYR A 182 1.84 9.85 -11.78
CA TYR A 182 0.57 10.57 -11.65
C TYR A 182 -0.38 10.29 -12.81
N ARG A 183 0.11 10.32 -14.06
CA ARG A 183 -0.74 10.09 -15.25
C ARG A 183 -1.31 8.67 -15.27
N ALA A 184 -0.48 7.67 -14.98
CA ALA A 184 -0.94 6.28 -14.87
C ALA A 184 -1.95 6.10 -13.74
N ALA A 185 -1.67 6.66 -12.55
CA ALA A 185 -2.61 6.68 -11.43
C ALA A 185 -3.94 7.34 -11.79
N SER A 186 -3.91 8.50 -12.45
CA SER A 186 -5.12 9.21 -12.91
C SER A 186 -5.94 8.38 -13.90
N GLN A 187 -5.28 7.67 -14.82
CA GLN A 187 -5.95 6.76 -15.73
C GLN A 187 -6.59 5.56 -15.00
N VAL A 188 -5.90 5.00 -14.00
CA VAL A 188 -6.46 3.96 -13.11
C VAL A 188 -7.71 4.47 -12.39
N MET A 189 -7.64 5.65 -11.76
CA MET A 189 -8.80 6.23 -11.05
C MET A 189 -9.99 6.44 -12.00
N ALA A 190 -9.73 6.90 -13.22
CA ALA A 190 -10.77 7.06 -14.25
C ALA A 190 -11.44 5.72 -14.61
N ASN A 191 -10.66 4.64 -14.70
CA ASN A 191 -11.14 3.30 -15.02
C ASN A 191 -11.84 2.60 -13.85
N LEU A 192 -11.45 2.87 -12.60
CA LEU A 192 -12.20 2.45 -11.41
C LEU A 192 -13.58 3.11 -11.34
N GLY A 193 -13.69 4.31 -11.92
CA GLY A 193 -14.88 5.14 -11.86
C GLY A 193 -15.05 5.83 -10.50
N PRO A 194 -16.06 6.71 -10.36
CA PRO A 194 -16.28 7.43 -9.12
C PRO A 194 -16.64 6.46 -7.99
N THR A 195 -16.09 6.69 -6.80
CA THR A 195 -16.51 5.99 -5.58
C THR A 195 -18.03 6.15 -5.43
N PRO A 196 -18.84 5.09 -5.58
CA PRO A 196 -20.27 5.25 -5.74
C PRO A 196 -20.95 5.92 -4.55
N ARG A 197 -21.87 6.84 -4.82
CA ARG A 197 -22.84 7.31 -3.81
C ARG A 197 -23.98 6.31 -3.58
N ALA A 198 -24.25 5.40 -4.54
CA ALA A 198 -25.39 4.46 -4.52
C ALA A 198 -25.31 3.30 -5.56
N ARG A 199 -24.13 2.70 -5.85
CA ARG A 199 -24.09 1.52 -6.75
C ARG A 199 -24.49 0.24 -6.01
N ILE A 200 -24.99 -0.73 -6.81
CA ILE A 200 -25.31 -2.11 -6.40
C ILE A 200 -24.03 -2.93 -6.13
N GLU A 201 -22.89 -2.52 -6.68
CA GLU A 201 -21.58 -3.17 -6.47
C GLU A 201 -20.70 -2.42 -5.46
N PRO A 202 -19.95 -3.13 -4.60
CA PRO A 202 -19.06 -2.52 -3.61
C PRO A 202 -17.94 -1.71 -4.29
N ALA A 203 -17.62 -0.54 -3.69
CA ALA A 203 -16.53 0.31 -4.17
C ALA A 203 -15.15 -0.35 -3.94
N VAL A 204 -14.24 -0.19 -4.90
CA VAL A 204 -12.81 -0.47 -4.70
C VAL A 204 -12.11 0.80 -4.23
N TRP A 205 -11.54 0.75 -3.03
CA TRP A 205 -10.71 1.83 -2.49
C TRP A 205 -9.26 1.67 -2.94
N THR A 206 -8.51 2.77 -3.06
CA THR A 206 -7.11 2.73 -3.47
C THR A 206 -6.17 2.92 -2.27
N SER A 207 -4.99 2.31 -2.35
CA SER A 207 -3.96 2.39 -1.33
C SER A 207 -2.57 2.25 -1.94
N HIS A 208 -1.58 2.93 -1.36
CA HIS A 208 -0.17 2.73 -1.67
C HIS A 208 0.71 3.13 -0.47
N GLU A 209 1.96 2.69 -0.49
CA GLU A 209 2.98 3.13 0.48
C GLU A 209 3.30 4.60 0.20
N ALA A 210 2.96 5.50 1.13
CA ALA A 210 3.29 6.91 1.03
C ALA A 210 4.80 7.08 1.24
N LEU A 211 5.58 6.87 0.18
CA LEU A 211 7.04 6.74 0.25
C LEU A 211 7.76 7.99 -0.25
N LEU A 212 7.42 8.46 -1.45
CA LEU A 212 8.12 9.56 -2.12
C LEU A 212 7.51 10.90 -1.72
N LEU A 213 8.15 11.63 -0.81
CA LEU A 213 7.58 12.87 -0.29
C LEU A 213 7.47 13.98 -1.35
N ASP A 214 8.34 13.96 -2.36
CA ASP A 214 8.22 14.85 -3.53
C ASP A 214 7.02 14.51 -4.44
N TYR A 215 6.36 13.38 -4.23
CA TYR A 215 5.07 13.03 -4.83
C TYR A 215 3.90 13.31 -3.88
N GLU A 216 4.00 12.86 -2.63
CA GLU A 216 2.88 12.95 -1.68
C GLU A 216 2.57 14.39 -1.24
N ILE A 217 3.59 15.19 -0.94
CA ILE A 217 3.39 16.57 -0.43
C ILE A 217 2.68 17.45 -1.47
N PRO A 218 3.08 17.47 -2.75
CA PRO A 218 2.32 18.18 -3.78
C PRO A 218 0.89 17.70 -3.99
N MET A 219 0.55 16.48 -3.54
CA MET A 219 -0.81 15.91 -3.65
C MET A 219 -1.69 16.21 -2.44
N LEU A 220 -1.23 17.04 -1.48
CA LEU A 220 -2.05 17.53 -0.40
C LEU A 220 -3.09 18.55 -0.89
N ARG A 221 -4.34 18.39 -0.45
CA ARG A 221 -5.42 19.37 -0.66
C ARG A 221 -6.08 19.67 0.68
N ARG A 222 -6.87 20.75 0.73
CA ARG A 222 -7.75 21.00 1.87
C ARG A 222 -9.17 20.51 1.56
N ASP A 223 -9.81 19.88 2.54
CA ASP A 223 -11.24 19.58 2.46
C ASP A 223 -12.08 20.85 2.69
N ARG A 224 -13.41 20.70 2.75
CA ARG A 224 -14.33 21.84 2.95
C ARG A 224 -14.17 22.49 4.32
N GLU A 225 -13.71 21.74 5.31
CA GLU A 225 -13.45 22.20 6.67
C GLU A 225 -12.02 22.78 6.82
N GLY A 226 -11.26 22.84 5.73
CA GLY A 226 -9.89 23.36 5.71
C GLY A 226 -8.85 22.38 6.23
N ARG A 227 -9.20 21.13 6.55
CA ARG A 227 -8.26 20.09 7.03
C ARG A 227 -7.50 19.51 5.85
N LEU A 228 -6.29 19.03 6.10
CA LEU A 228 -5.46 18.46 5.03
C LEU A 228 -5.89 17.05 4.68
N ALA A 229 -5.91 16.75 3.39
CA ALA A 229 -6.15 15.43 2.84
C ALA A 229 -5.02 15.09 1.87
N LEU A 230 -4.44 13.91 2.01
CA LEU A 230 -3.58 13.35 1.00
C LEU A 230 -4.46 12.81 -0.13
N THR A 231 -4.43 13.48 -1.28
CA THR A 231 -5.32 13.15 -2.41
C THR A 231 -4.65 12.29 -3.47
N SER A 232 -3.48 11.72 -3.18
CA SER A 232 -2.84 10.72 -4.04
C SER A 232 -3.52 9.34 -3.94
N THR A 233 -4.19 9.04 -2.82
CA THR A 233 -4.86 7.76 -2.57
C THR A 233 -5.87 7.85 -1.43
N HIS A 234 -6.77 6.88 -1.32
CA HIS A 234 -7.73 6.86 -0.22
C HIS A 234 -7.05 6.47 1.10
N TRP A 235 -6.20 5.44 1.07
CA TRP A 235 -5.63 4.82 2.27
C TRP A 235 -4.11 4.63 2.16
N PRO A 236 -3.31 5.64 2.50
CA PRO A 236 -1.85 5.52 2.51
C PRO A 236 -1.36 4.65 3.67
N TRP A 237 -0.21 3.98 3.49
CA TRP A 237 0.50 3.34 4.60
C TRP A 237 1.97 3.75 4.71
N ILE A 238 2.51 3.60 5.92
CA ILE A 238 3.93 3.76 6.24
C ILE A 238 4.61 2.39 6.27
N GLY A 239 5.72 2.25 5.54
CA GLY A 239 6.49 1.02 5.47
C GLY A 239 7.40 0.80 6.69
N GLU A 240 7.88 -0.44 6.85
CA GLU A 240 8.78 -0.83 7.96
C GLU A 240 10.08 -0.01 8.02
N ARG A 241 10.52 0.57 6.88
CA ARG A 241 11.81 1.29 6.75
C ARG A 241 11.67 2.81 6.84
N THR A 242 10.45 3.30 7.09
CA THR A 242 10.09 4.73 7.10
C THR A 242 9.16 5.07 8.27
N ARG A 243 8.98 4.17 9.23
CA ARG A 243 8.08 4.32 10.39
C ARG A 243 8.77 4.90 11.63
N GLU A 244 9.81 5.70 11.46
CA GLU A 244 10.40 6.42 12.59
C GLU A 244 9.34 7.37 13.17
N VAL A 245 9.07 7.29 14.48
CA VAL A 245 7.98 8.04 15.15
C VAL A 245 8.08 9.55 14.90
N GLU A 246 9.30 10.10 14.94
CA GLU A 246 9.61 11.51 14.67
C GLU A 246 10.03 11.76 13.21
N GLY A 247 9.80 10.79 12.31
CA GLY A 247 10.18 10.85 10.91
C GLY A 247 9.17 11.60 10.05
N ALA A 248 9.62 12.04 8.86
CA ALA A 248 8.80 12.83 7.94
C ALA A 248 7.55 12.10 7.43
N HIS A 249 7.61 10.77 7.28
CA HIS A 249 6.47 9.97 6.84
C HIS A 249 5.37 9.89 7.89
N VAL A 250 5.74 9.74 9.17
CA VAL A 250 4.77 9.75 10.29
C VAL A 250 4.19 11.14 10.46
N SER A 251 5.01 12.20 10.40
CA SER A 251 4.53 13.58 10.44
C SER A 251 3.53 13.88 9.32
N LEU A 252 3.84 13.50 8.07
CA LEU A 252 2.91 13.70 6.94
C LEU A 252 1.56 13.01 7.18
N LEU A 253 1.58 11.74 7.61
CA LEU A 253 0.34 10.98 7.78
C LEU A 253 -0.42 11.32 9.07
N ALA A 254 0.24 11.90 10.07
CA ALA A 254 -0.41 12.46 11.26
C ALA A 254 -1.28 13.67 10.90
N ASP A 255 -0.85 14.51 9.95
CA ASP A 255 -1.50 15.78 9.61
C ASP A 255 -2.70 15.66 8.66
N VAL A 256 -2.86 14.52 7.97
CA VAL A 256 -3.93 14.34 6.97
C VAL A 256 -5.16 13.68 7.57
N VAL A 257 -6.34 13.89 6.99
CA VAL A 257 -7.62 13.31 7.45
C VAL A 257 -7.85 11.88 6.99
N ASN A 258 -7.05 11.37 6.04
CA ASN A 258 -7.16 10.01 5.52
C ASN A 258 -7.17 8.98 6.67
N PRO A 259 -7.85 7.82 6.53
CA PRO A 259 -7.41 6.68 7.30
C PRO A 259 -5.96 6.35 6.94
N VAL A 260 -5.17 5.90 7.90
CA VAL A 260 -3.74 5.63 7.71
C VAL A 260 -3.39 4.25 8.22
N ALA A 261 -2.37 3.64 7.64
CA ALA A 261 -1.87 2.36 8.11
C ALA A 261 -0.35 2.40 8.35
N CYS A 262 0.15 1.52 9.22
CA CYS A 262 1.57 1.38 9.48
C CYS A 262 1.95 -0.11 9.52
N LYS A 263 3.03 -0.47 8.83
CA LYS A 263 3.62 -1.81 8.92
C LYS A 263 4.21 -2.04 10.32
N VAL A 264 4.02 -3.24 10.84
CA VAL A 264 4.53 -3.69 12.14
C VAL A 264 5.35 -4.96 11.92
N GLY A 265 6.67 -4.83 11.87
CA GLY A 265 7.60 -5.95 11.73
C GLY A 265 8.13 -6.51 13.06
N PRO A 266 8.95 -7.58 12.99
CA PRO A 266 9.43 -8.33 14.16
C PRO A 266 10.37 -7.54 15.09
N ARG A 267 10.85 -6.36 14.67
CA ARG A 267 11.68 -5.48 15.52
C ARG A 267 10.87 -4.38 16.21
N MET A 268 9.54 -4.38 16.07
CA MET A 268 8.69 -3.41 16.75
C MET A 268 8.70 -3.65 18.26
N THR A 269 8.96 -2.60 19.04
CA THR A 269 8.75 -2.63 20.49
C THR A 269 7.38 -2.05 20.85
N ALA A 270 6.86 -2.39 22.03
CA ALA A 270 5.61 -1.81 22.52
C ALA A 270 5.70 -0.28 22.66
N ALA A 271 6.85 0.24 23.08
CA ALA A 271 7.08 1.68 23.22
C ALA A 271 7.03 2.39 21.85
N ASP A 272 7.72 1.85 20.84
CA ASP A 272 7.67 2.41 19.48
C ASP A 272 6.26 2.38 18.92
N LEU A 273 5.55 1.27 19.13
CA LEU A 273 4.19 1.10 18.62
C LEU A 273 3.19 2.06 19.26
N LEU A 274 3.28 2.24 20.59
CA LEU A 274 2.45 3.20 21.30
C LEU A 274 2.77 4.65 20.90
N GLY A 275 4.05 4.95 20.63
CA GLY A 275 4.45 6.24 20.07
C GLY A 275 3.82 6.49 18.69
N LEU A 276 3.82 5.48 17.82
CA LEU A 276 3.14 5.54 16.52
C LEU A 276 1.62 5.74 16.68
N CYS A 277 0.98 5.00 17.60
CA CYS A 277 -0.45 5.16 17.88
C CYS A 277 -0.78 6.57 18.36
N ALA A 278 -0.02 7.12 19.30
CA ALA A 278 -0.21 8.48 19.82
C ALA A 278 -0.03 9.56 18.74
N ARG A 279 0.87 9.36 17.77
CA ARG A 279 1.09 10.31 16.67
C ARG A 279 0.05 10.19 15.55
N LEU A 280 -0.31 8.98 15.16
CA LEU A 280 -1.16 8.74 14.00
C LEU A 280 -2.67 8.75 14.33
N ASP A 281 -3.03 8.50 15.58
CA ASP A 281 -4.41 8.48 16.07
C ASP A 281 -4.51 9.10 17.48
N PRO A 282 -4.19 10.40 17.62
CA PRO A 282 -4.17 11.07 18.92
C PRO A 282 -5.54 11.12 19.60
N GLU A 283 -6.60 11.23 18.81
CA GLU A 283 -7.99 11.31 19.27
C GLU A 283 -8.65 9.93 19.46
N GLN A 284 -7.91 8.84 19.24
CA GLN A 284 -8.38 7.46 19.36
C GLN A 284 -9.68 7.22 18.55
N GLU A 285 -9.70 7.66 17.29
CA GLU A 285 -10.87 7.61 16.44
C GLU A 285 -10.97 6.24 15.75
N PRO A 286 -12.05 5.45 15.97
CA PRO A 286 -12.23 4.18 15.27
C PRO A 286 -12.16 4.35 13.75
N GLY A 287 -11.40 3.47 13.09
CA GLY A 287 -11.17 3.52 11.65
C GLY A 287 -10.11 4.53 11.19
N ARG A 288 -9.44 5.24 12.11
CA ARG A 288 -8.30 6.11 11.80
C ARG A 288 -7.03 5.32 11.51
N LEU A 289 -6.59 4.48 12.44
CA LEU A 289 -5.30 3.80 12.38
C LEU A 289 -5.44 2.29 12.20
N THR A 290 -4.62 1.76 11.30
CA THR A 290 -4.48 0.33 11.06
C THR A 290 -3.03 -0.11 11.21
N LEU A 291 -2.83 -1.21 11.94
CA LEU A 291 -1.55 -1.84 12.17
C LEU A 291 -1.47 -3.11 11.33
N ILE A 292 -0.52 -3.13 10.38
CA ILE A 292 -0.35 -4.24 9.44
C ILE A 292 0.83 -5.10 9.91
N ALA A 293 0.53 -6.18 10.63
CA ALA A 293 1.50 -7.10 11.19
C ALA A 293 2.16 -7.96 10.10
N ARG A 294 3.49 -8.02 10.09
CA ARG A 294 4.30 -8.84 9.17
C ARG A 294 5.45 -9.48 9.93
N MET A 295 5.13 -10.43 10.80
CA MET A 295 6.07 -10.98 11.77
C MET A 295 6.86 -12.16 11.20
N GLY A 296 6.27 -12.89 10.25
CA GLY A 296 6.76 -14.16 9.75
C GLY A 296 6.11 -15.31 10.52
N ALA A 297 5.78 -16.40 9.81
CA ALA A 297 5.02 -17.52 10.37
C ALA A 297 5.61 -18.08 11.67
N ASP A 298 6.94 -18.17 11.73
CA ASP A 298 7.68 -18.73 12.88
C ASP A 298 7.70 -17.80 14.10
N ALA A 299 7.43 -16.50 13.93
CA ALA A 299 7.60 -15.49 14.98
C ALA A 299 6.30 -14.81 15.42
N THR A 300 5.21 -14.92 14.64
CA THR A 300 3.93 -14.25 14.92
C THR A 300 3.40 -14.54 16.32
N MET A 301 3.42 -15.80 16.74
CA MET A 301 2.86 -16.23 18.03
C MET A 301 3.61 -15.67 19.23
N ASP A 302 4.91 -15.43 19.10
CA ASP A 302 5.73 -14.92 20.20
C ASP A 302 5.72 -13.39 20.24
N LEU A 303 5.82 -12.75 19.07
CA LEU A 303 6.10 -11.32 18.98
C LEU A 303 4.85 -10.45 18.93
N LEU A 304 3.74 -10.93 18.36
CA LEU A 304 2.54 -10.11 18.16
C LEU A 304 1.68 -9.92 19.42
N PRO A 305 1.39 -10.96 20.25
CA PRO A 305 0.49 -10.81 21.39
C PRO A 305 0.89 -9.71 22.40
N PRO A 306 2.17 -9.51 22.77
CA PRO A 306 2.57 -8.42 23.64
C PRO A 306 2.24 -7.03 23.08
N LEU A 307 2.39 -6.84 21.77
CA LEU A 307 2.07 -5.58 21.09
C LEU A 307 0.58 -5.31 21.07
N VAL A 308 -0.23 -6.33 20.77
CA VAL A 308 -1.70 -6.23 20.78
C VAL A 308 -2.21 -5.85 22.19
N ARG A 309 -1.69 -6.50 23.24
CA ARG A 309 -2.05 -6.15 24.63
C ARG A 309 -1.67 -4.72 24.99
N ALA A 310 -0.50 -4.25 24.57
CA ALA A 310 -0.06 -2.89 24.84
C ALA A 310 -0.99 -1.85 24.19
N VAL A 311 -1.30 -2.00 22.90
CA VAL A 311 -2.20 -1.09 22.17
C VAL A 311 -3.60 -1.10 22.78
N ARG A 312 -4.14 -2.29 23.09
CA ARG A 312 -5.43 -2.44 23.76
C ARG A 312 -5.44 -1.75 25.13
N ALA A 313 -4.41 -1.96 25.95
CA ALA A 313 -4.31 -1.35 27.28
C ALA A 313 -4.23 0.18 27.21
N ALA A 314 -3.67 0.72 26.13
CA ALA A 314 -3.64 2.16 25.86
C ALA A 314 -4.94 2.73 25.28
N GLY A 315 -5.93 1.89 24.96
CA GLY A 315 -7.26 2.31 24.51
C GLY A 315 -7.41 2.60 23.01
N HIS A 316 -6.35 2.48 22.21
CA HIS A 316 -6.41 2.80 20.78
C HIS A 316 -7.29 1.79 20.00
N PRO A 317 -8.34 2.23 19.28
CA PRO A 317 -9.25 1.37 18.53
C PRO A 317 -8.69 1.04 17.14
N VAL A 318 -7.47 0.50 17.12
CA VAL A 318 -6.78 0.16 15.87
C VAL A 318 -7.43 -1.04 15.18
N ILE A 319 -7.27 -1.10 13.86
CA ILE A 319 -7.51 -2.31 13.08
C ILE A 319 -6.21 -3.11 12.99
N TRP A 320 -6.29 -4.43 13.20
CA TRP A 320 -5.17 -5.33 12.94
C TRP A 320 -5.35 -6.03 11.59
N LEU A 321 -4.42 -5.82 10.66
CA LEU A 321 -4.31 -6.60 9.43
C LEU A 321 -3.08 -7.50 9.48
N VAL A 322 -3.14 -8.64 8.80
CA VAL A 322 -1.96 -9.47 8.55
C VAL A 322 -1.40 -9.24 7.16
N ASP A 323 -0.10 -9.00 7.08
CA ASP A 323 0.72 -9.09 5.88
C ASP A 323 1.61 -10.34 6.00
N PRO A 324 1.10 -11.50 5.55
CA PRO A 324 1.79 -12.78 5.67
C PRO A 324 2.88 -12.97 4.60
N MET A 325 3.22 -11.91 3.85
CA MET A 325 4.05 -12.00 2.66
C MET A 325 5.47 -11.52 2.94
N HIS A 326 5.61 -10.30 3.47
CA HIS A 326 6.89 -9.59 3.49
C HIS A 326 7.93 -10.13 4.48
N ALA A 327 7.53 -10.94 5.45
CA ALA A 327 8.46 -11.60 6.39
C ALA A 327 8.78 -13.04 6.01
N ASN A 328 8.04 -13.63 5.06
CA ASN A 328 8.20 -15.02 4.61
C ASN A 328 8.91 -15.14 3.25
N THR A 329 9.60 -14.08 2.81
CA THR A 329 10.40 -14.13 1.58
C THR A 329 11.68 -14.93 1.82
N VAL A 330 11.90 -15.94 0.98
CA VAL A 330 13.15 -16.73 0.93
C VAL A 330 13.85 -16.53 -0.41
N THR A 331 15.13 -16.89 -0.49
CA THR A 331 15.92 -16.81 -1.73
C THR A 331 16.34 -18.21 -2.14
N THR A 332 16.12 -18.58 -3.41
CA THR A 332 16.52 -19.90 -3.96
C THR A 332 18.03 -19.98 -4.13
N ALA A 333 18.55 -21.19 -4.43
CA ALA A 333 19.96 -21.40 -4.70
C ALA A 333 20.46 -20.57 -5.90
N GLU A 334 19.59 -20.30 -6.88
CA GLU A 334 19.85 -19.48 -8.06
C GLU A 334 19.72 -17.97 -7.79
N GLY A 335 19.49 -17.55 -6.53
CA GLY A 335 19.41 -16.14 -6.14
C GLY A 335 18.05 -15.48 -6.39
N ARG A 336 17.02 -16.24 -6.78
CA ARG A 336 15.68 -15.70 -7.02
C ARG A 336 14.88 -15.63 -5.73
N LYS A 337 14.16 -14.54 -5.50
CA LYS A 337 13.24 -14.44 -4.37
C LYS A 337 11.99 -15.28 -4.65
N THR A 338 11.47 -15.95 -3.63
CA THR A 338 10.18 -16.64 -3.67
C THR A 338 9.51 -16.59 -2.29
N ARG A 339 8.26 -17.05 -2.21
CA ARG A 339 7.52 -17.26 -0.96
C ARG A 339 6.81 -18.61 -1.04
N VAL A 340 6.59 -19.22 0.11
CA VAL A 340 5.94 -20.53 0.22
C VAL A 340 4.52 -20.34 0.72
N VAL A 341 3.52 -20.74 -0.06
CA VAL A 341 2.09 -20.50 0.24
C VAL A 341 1.68 -21.15 1.56
N GLU A 342 2.16 -22.37 1.86
CA GLU A 342 1.93 -22.99 3.18
C GLU A 342 2.41 -22.13 4.35
N THR A 343 3.57 -21.48 4.22
CA THR A 343 4.11 -20.59 5.26
C THR A 343 3.28 -19.31 5.38
N ILE A 344 2.82 -18.77 4.24
CA ILE A 344 1.91 -17.62 4.21
C ILE A 344 0.60 -17.96 4.95
N VAL A 345 0.01 -19.11 4.64
CA VAL A 345 -1.20 -19.63 5.30
C VAL A 345 -0.99 -19.80 6.81
N GLN A 346 0.14 -20.37 7.22
CA GLN A 346 0.50 -20.52 8.64
C GLN A 346 0.51 -19.17 9.37
N GLU A 347 1.09 -18.12 8.78
CA GLU A 347 1.08 -16.78 9.39
C GLU A 347 -0.34 -16.20 9.50
N VAL A 348 -1.21 -16.40 8.52
CA VAL A 348 -2.61 -15.94 8.58
C VAL A 348 -3.37 -16.60 9.74
N THR A 349 -3.22 -17.91 9.92
CA THR A 349 -3.87 -18.64 11.03
C THR A 349 -3.29 -18.21 12.38
N ALA A 350 -1.96 -18.18 12.50
CA ALA A 350 -1.25 -17.77 13.72
C ALA A 350 -1.59 -16.34 14.14
N PHE A 351 -1.69 -15.41 13.17
CA PHE A 351 -2.08 -14.02 13.41
C PHE A 351 -3.46 -13.92 14.05
N GLN A 352 -4.46 -14.62 13.52
CA GLN A 352 -5.82 -14.57 14.06
C GLN A 352 -5.85 -15.05 15.51
N PHE A 353 -5.13 -16.13 15.81
CA PHE A 353 -5.04 -16.66 17.17
C PHE A 353 -4.29 -15.68 18.10
N ALA A 354 -3.14 -15.16 17.67
CA ALA A 354 -2.33 -14.20 18.43
C ALA A 354 -3.10 -12.92 18.77
N VAL A 355 -3.83 -12.34 17.81
CA VAL A 355 -4.62 -11.12 18.02
C VAL A 355 -5.80 -11.38 18.94
N ARG A 356 -6.58 -12.45 18.72
CA ARG A 356 -7.76 -12.77 19.53
C ARG A 356 -7.40 -13.11 20.98
N THR A 357 -6.38 -13.92 21.21
CA THR A 357 -5.95 -14.31 22.56
C THR A 357 -5.34 -13.14 23.36
N ALA A 358 -4.75 -12.15 22.66
CA ALA A 358 -4.39 -10.87 23.27
C ALA A 358 -5.58 -9.91 23.46
N GLY A 359 -6.76 -10.28 22.98
CA GLY A 359 -8.02 -9.54 23.05
C GLY A 359 -8.14 -8.37 22.09
N GLY A 360 -7.38 -8.39 20.99
CA GLY A 360 -7.61 -7.54 19.83
C GLY A 360 -8.62 -8.16 18.86
N ILE A 361 -8.96 -7.40 17.82
CA ILE A 361 -9.87 -7.83 16.75
C ILE A 361 -9.07 -7.98 15.45
N PRO A 362 -8.97 -9.19 14.86
CA PRO A 362 -8.38 -9.36 13.54
C PRO A 362 -9.35 -8.80 12.49
N GLY A 363 -8.89 -7.79 11.75
CA GLY A 363 -9.72 -7.01 10.83
C GLY A 363 -9.54 -7.35 9.35
N GLY A 364 -8.56 -8.18 8.98
CA GLY A 364 -8.41 -8.63 7.60
C GLY A 364 -6.98 -8.93 7.17
N ILE A 365 -6.76 -8.94 5.85
CA ILE A 365 -5.52 -9.39 5.20
C ILE A 365 -5.01 -8.32 4.22
N HIS A 366 -3.68 -8.18 4.17
CA HIS A 366 -2.90 -7.39 3.22
C HIS A 366 -2.03 -8.33 2.36
N LEU A 367 -2.34 -8.47 1.07
CA LEU A 367 -1.64 -9.39 0.15
C LEU A 367 -0.94 -8.67 -1.02
N GLU A 368 0.06 -9.34 -1.58
CA GLU A 368 0.64 -9.00 -2.89
C GLU A 368 0.19 -10.08 -3.90
N THR A 369 -0.60 -9.67 -4.88
CA THR A 369 -1.32 -10.56 -5.81
C THR A 369 -1.25 -10.01 -7.23
N THR A 370 -1.38 -10.89 -8.22
CA THR A 370 -1.58 -10.51 -9.63
C THR A 370 -2.72 -11.33 -10.24
N PRO A 371 -3.52 -10.76 -11.17
CA PRO A 371 -4.51 -11.53 -11.93
C PRO A 371 -3.88 -12.48 -12.96
N ASP A 372 -2.56 -12.43 -13.16
CA ASP A 372 -1.84 -13.30 -14.09
C ASP A 372 -1.49 -14.66 -13.46
N ASP A 373 -1.40 -15.68 -14.31
CA ASP A 373 -0.92 -17.01 -13.92
C ASP A 373 0.60 -17.05 -13.85
N VAL A 374 1.15 -16.46 -12.77
CA VAL A 374 2.58 -16.38 -12.51
C VAL A 374 3.08 -17.53 -11.64
N THR A 375 4.37 -17.82 -11.76
CA THR A 375 5.10 -18.82 -10.96
C THR A 375 6.14 -18.14 -10.06
N GLU A 376 5.69 -17.13 -9.30
CA GLU A 376 6.53 -16.32 -8.42
C GLU A 376 6.65 -16.93 -7.01
N CYS A 377 5.54 -17.48 -6.49
CA CYS A 377 5.46 -18.22 -5.24
C CYS A 377 5.32 -19.73 -5.50
N VAL A 378 5.76 -20.56 -4.55
CA VAL A 378 5.59 -22.02 -4.59
C VAL A 378 4.56 -22.47 -3.57
N ASP A 379 3.82 -23.53 -3.84
CA ASP A 379 2.79 -24.00 -2.91
C ASP A 379 3.38 -24.52 -1.60
N ALA A 380 4.41 -25.38 -1.69
CA ALA A 380 5.05 -26.04 -0.57
C ALA A 380 6.58 -26.02 -0.69
N ARG A 381 7.30 -26.10 0.44
CA ARG A 381 8.79 -26.03 0.46
C ARG A 381 9.47 -27.11 -0.38
N TYR A 382 8.84 -28.28 -0.49
CA TYR A 382 9.31 -29.44 -1.26
C TYR A 382 8.34 -29.82 -2.39
N GLY A 383 7.51 -28.86 -2.84
CA GLY A 383 6.57 -29.06 -3.94
C GLY A 383 7.27 -29.23 -5.29
N THR A 384 6.49 -29.67 -6.29
CA THR A 384 6.97 -29.85 -7.68
C THR A 384 6.90 -28.57 -8.53
N ASP A 385 6.36 -27.49 -7.96
CA ASP A 385 6.19 -26.21 -8.68
C ASP A 385 7.54 -25.63 -9.10
N ARG A 386 7.61 -25.17 -10.35
CA ARG A 386 8.82 -24.55 -10.90
C ARG A 386 8.75 -23.04 -10.73
N ILE A 387 9.66 -22.50 -9.93
CA ILE A 387 9.86 -21.05 -9.85
C ILE A 387 10.55 -20.60 -11.13
N GLY A 388 9.95 -19.64 -11.83
CA GLY A 388 10.66 -18.93 -12.90
C GLY A 388 10.12 -19.05 -14.31
N ASP A 389 9.21 -19.99 -14.56
CA ASP A 389 8.65 -20.17 -15.91
C ASP A 389 7.89 -18.91 -16.33
N HIS A 390 7.18 -18.28 -15.39
CA HIS A 390 6.51 -16.99 -15.53
C HIS A 390 6.77 -16.09 -14.31
N TYR A 391 7.97 -15.50 -14.24
CA TYR A 391 8.37 -14.57 -13.16
C TYR A 391 8.42 -13.13 -13.69
N THR A 392 7.36 -12.35 -13.44
CA THR A 392 7.20 -11.02 -14.05
C THR A 392 7.34 -9.86 -13.05
N THR A 393 7.30 -10.13 -11.75
CA THR A 393 7.52 -9.11 -10.71
C THR A 393 8.92 -8.49 -10.78
N LEU A 394 8.95 -7.17 -10.60
CA LEU A 394 10.17 -6.36 -10.51
C LEU A 394 10.70 -6.20 -9.08
N CYS A 395 9.94 -6.68 -8.08
CA CYS A 395 10.28 -6.51 -6.67
C CYS A 395 10.13 -7.82 -5.90
N ASP A 396 8.99 -8.05 -5.25
CA ASP A 396 8.75 -9.25 -4.46
C ASP A 396 7.72 -10.18 -5.13
N PRO A 397 7.81 -11.50 -4.91
CA PRO A 397 6.91 -12.53 -5.44
C PRO A 397 5.45 -12.32 -5.07
N ARG A 398 4.55 -12.30 -6.04
CA ARG A 398 3.10 -12.17 -5.87
C ARG A 398 2.43 -13.54 -5.90
N LEU A 399 1.28 -13.62 -5.26
CA LEU A 399 0.38 -14.77 -5.40
C LEU A 399 -0.37 -14.66 -6.73
N ASN A 400 -0.44 -15.76 -7.47
CA ASN A 400 -1.39 -15.91 -8.57
C ASN A 400 -2.83 -16.09 -8.02
N PRO A 401 -3.88 -16.07 -8.85
CA PRO A 401 -5.26 -16.13 -8.39
C PRO A 401 -5.59 -17.34 -7.50
N ARG A 402 -5.13 -18.54 -7.88
CA ARG A 402 -5.37 -19.77 -7.11
C ARG A 402 -4.75 -19.68 -5.72
N GLN A 403 -3.48 -19.29 -5.66
CA GLN A 403 -2.74 -19.16 -4.40
C GLN A 403 -3.35 -18.09 -3.49
N ALA A 404 -3.77 -16.95 -4.06
CA ALA A 404 -4.42 -15.88 -3.32
C ALA A 404 -5.74 -16.34 -2.68
N VAL A 405 -6.56 -17.10 -3.42
CA VAL A 405 -7.77 -17.72 -2.87
C VAL A 405 -7.43 -18.67 -1.72
N SER A 406 -6.44 -19.57 -1.89
CA SER A 406 -6.02 -20.48 -0.82
C SER A 406 -5.60 -19.75 0.46
N VAL A 407 -4.90 -18.61 0.33
CA VAL A 407 -4.48 -17.80 1.49
C VAL A 407 -5.68 -17.15 2.19
N VAL A 408 -6.62 -16.56 1.45
CA VAL A 408 -7.83 -15.97 2.04
C VAL A 408 -8.72 -17.04 2.66
N SER A 409 -8.79 -18.23 2.07
CA SER A 409 -9.53 -19.38 2.61
C SER A 409 -9.00 -19.89 3.96
N ALA A 410 -7.78 -19.51 4.36
CA ALA A 410 -7.24 -19.82 5.68
C ALA A 410 -7.80 -18.93 6.80
N TRP A 411 -8.60 -17.89 6.47
CA TRP A 411 -9.29 -17.10 7.47
C TRP A 411 -10.31 -17.94 8.24
N GLN A 412 -10.40 -17.77 9.55
CA GLN A 412 -11.24 -18.57 10.44
C GLN A 412 -12.18 -17.68 11.24
N THR A 413 -13.44 -18.13 11.37
CA THR A 413 -14.39 -17.49 12.29
C THR A 413 -14.09 -17.89 13.72
N GLN A 414 -14.50 -17.06 14.68
CA GLN A 414 -14.35 -17.38 16.11
C GLN A 414 -15.04 -18.69 16.49
N MET A 415 -16.15 -19.03 15.83
CA MET A 415 -16.84 -20.31 16.03
C MET A 415 -16.00 -21.52 15.57
N MET A 416 -15.24 -21.39 14.48
CA MET A 416 -14.36 -22.45 13.98
C MET A 416 -13.17 -22.67 14.92
N MET A 417 -12.63 -21.59 15.49
CA MET A 417 -11.50 -21.67 16.42
C MET A 417 -11.90 -22.32 17.75
N ASN A 418 -13.06 -21.94 18.31
CA ASN A 418 -13.56 -22.53 19.55
C ASN A 418 -13.78 -24.05 19.42
N ARG A 419 -14.28 -24.53 18.26
CA ARG A 419 -14.44 -25.98 18.01
C ARG A 419 -13.10 -26.72 17.90
N ALA A 420 -12.08 -26.09 17.34
CA ALA A 420 -10.74 -26.69 17.25
C ALA A 420 -10.06 -26.81 18.63
N GLU A 421 -10.39 -25.94 19.59
CA GLU A 421 -9.94 -26.05 20.98
C GLU A 421 -10.71 -27.14 21.77
N GLU A 422 -11.96 -27.42 21.39
CA GLU A 422 -12.83 -28.41 22.06
C GLU A 422 -12.63 -29.86 21.56
N GLU A 423 -11.95 -30.08 20.42
CA GLU A 423 -11.55 -31.40 19.93
C GLU A 423 -10.06 -31.69 20.25
N PRO A 424 -9.71 -32.15 21.47
CA PRO A 424 -8.40 -32.74 21.68
C PRO A 424 -8.33 -34.02 20.84
N CYS A 425 -7.29 -34.11 20.03
CA CYS A 425 -6.95 -35.26 19.20
C CYS A 425 -7.23 -36.57 19.95
N ARG A 426 -8.30 -37.27 19.56
CA ARG A 426 -8.51 -38.65 19.99
C ARG A 426 -7.50 -39.50 19.22
N VAL A 427 -6.49 -39.96 19.96
CA VAL A 427 -5.40 -40.85 19.53
C VAL A 427 -5.91 -42.03 18.74
#